data_AF-A0A1F6DDV4-F1
#
_entry.id   AF-A0A1F6DDV4-F1
#
_cell.length_a   1.000
_cell.length_b   1.000
_cell.length_c   1.000
_cell.angle_alpha   90.00
_cell.angle_beta   90.00
_cell.angle_gamma   90.00
#
_symmetry.space_group_name_H-M   'P 1'
#
loop_
_entity.id
_entity.type
_entity.pdbx_description
1 polymer ?
#
loop_
_entity_poly.entity_id
_entity_poly.type
_entity_poly.pdbx_seq_one_letter_code
_entity_poly.pdbx_strand_id
1 'polypeptide(L)'
;MSWASRRRFLYIFGFLLVVGSVTIIPLWIHFYKPGDCSDGKQNNAETAVDKGGDCRLLDERSLLPVTVVWTRTMPVRVPGQEQGSYSAVAYIENPNVNAGVMQAPYRFKLYDSENVLVAEVEGSTYVMPGTVTPVFEGGINTGHRKAARAYFEFTAPLVWERLYDATEPITVPTKDVVNATTEPRLNAVVKNGSVADLRNTQFVATIFDTAGNAFAGSATEVQFLERGKQQDVVFTWSEPFPYLPGRIDVLPVMKPLLKPR
;
A
#
# COMPACT_ATOMS: atom_id res chain seq x y z
N MET A 1 51.26 -50.52 -9.86
CA MET A 1 49.96 -51.21 -9.65
C MET A 1 49.81 -52.33 -10.67
N SER A 2 49.50 -53.55 -10.25
CA SER A 2 49.31 -54.68 -11.18
C SER A 2 47.98 -54.53 -11.95
N TRP A 3 47.95 -54.98 -13.20
CA TRP A 3 46.76 -54.94 -14.07
C TRP A 3 45.54 -55.61 -13.43
N ALA A 4 45.75 -56.69 -12.67
CA ALA A 4 44.71 -57.37 -11.90
C ALA A 4 44.15 -56.51 -10.75
N SER A 5 45.00 -55.76 -10.03
CA SER A 5 44.55 -54.87 -8.95
C SER A 5 43.68 -53.72 -9.48
N ARG A 6 44.01 -53.19 -10.67
CA ARG A 6 43.27 -52.08 -11.31
C ARG A 6 41.87 -52.51 -11.75
N ARG A 7 41.73 -53.72 -12.31
CA ARG A 7 40.41 -54.28 -12.68
C ARG A 7 39.57 -54.62 -11.47
N ARG A 8 40.17 -55.21 -10.43
CA ARG A 8 39.48 -55.52 -9.16
C ARG A 8 38.95 -54.25 -8.48
N PHE A 9 39.74 -53.17 -8.48
CA PHE A 9 39.30 -51.88 -7.97
C PHE A 9 38.13 -51.31 -8.79
N LEU A 10 38.19 -51.37 -10.11
CA LEU A 10 37.11 -50.91 -11.00
C LEU A 10 35.78 -51.63 -10.75
N TYR A 11 35.80 -52.96 -10.58
CA TYR A 11 34.58 -53.72 -10.30
C TYR A 11 34.01 -53.43 -8.92
N ILE A 12 34.85 -53.34 -7.89
CA ILE A 12 34.41 -53.00 -6.52
C ILE A 12 33.84 -51.58 -6.48
N PHE A 13 34.51 -50.62 -7.12
CA PHE A 13 34.05 -49.24 -7.20
C PHE A 13 32.71 -49.15 -7.95
N GLY A 14 32.58 -49.80 -9.11
CA GLY A 14 31.32 -49.83 -9.86
C GLY A 14 30.16 -50.42 -9.06
N PHE A 15 30.40 -51.53 -8.34
CA PHE A 15 29.41 -52.15 -7.47
C PHE A 15 28.98 -51.22 -6.32
N LEU A 16 29.94 -50.60 -5.62
CA LEU A 16 29.64 -49.65 -4.54
C LEU A 16 28.92 -48.40 -5.04
N LEU A 17 29.20 -47.93 -6.25
CA LEU A 17 28.52 -46.78 -6.84
C LEU A 17 27.04 -47.11 -7.13
N VAL A 18 26.75 -48.31 -7.64
CA VAL A 18 25.38 -48.78 -7.89
C VAL A 18 24.63 -49.02 -6.59
N VAL A 19 25.22 -49.73 -5.61
CA VAL A 19 24.57 -49.97 -4.32
C VAL A 19 24.39 -48.66 -3.54
N GLY A 20 25.40 -47.79 -3.58
CA GLY A 20 25.36 -46.45 -3.00
C GLY A 20 24.28 -45.59 -3.62
N SER A 21 24.13 -45.56 -4.94
CA SER A 21 23.08 -44.76 -5.59
C SER A 21 21.67 -45.29 -5.25
N VAL A 22 21.47 -46.61 -5.24
CA VAL A 22 20.18 -47.24 -4.91
C VAL A 22 19.78 -47.03 -3.44
N THR A 23 20.73 -46.79 -2.53
CA THR A 23 20.43 -46.58 -1.10
C THR A 23 20.45 -45.11 -0.70
N ILE A 24 21.47 -44.36 -1.10
CA ILE A 24 21.68 -42.96 -0.70
C ILE A 24 20.65 -42.04 -1.38
N ILE A 25 20.30 -42.25 -2.65
CA ILE A 25 19.36 -41.37 -3.36
C ILE A 25 17.95 -41.44 -2.74
N PRO A 26 17.34 -42.62 -2.49
CA PRO A 26 16.03 -42.68 -1.85
C PRO A 26 16.04 -42.16 -0.42
N LEU A 27 17.10 -42.42 0.35
CA LEU A 27 17.26 -41.87 1.69
C LEU A 27 17.35 -40.33 1.64
N TRP A 28 18.11 -39.79 0.70
CA TRP A 28 18.21 -38.34 0.52
C TRP A 28 16.86 -37.73 0.13
N ILE A 29 16.12 -38.33 -0.82
CA ILE A 29 14.77 -37.87 -1.19
C ILE A 29 13.79 -37.97 -0.01
N HIS A 30 13.88 -39.00 0.82
CA HIS A 30 12.98 -39.21 1.96
C HIS A 30 13.25 -38.24 3.12
N PHE A 31 14.52 -37.92 3.39
CA PHE A 31 14.92 -37.04 4.49
C PHE A 31 15.08 -35.57 4.09
N TYR A 32 15.21 -35.27 2.80
CA TYR A 32 15.24 -33.90 2.30
C TYR A 32 13.86 -33.28 2.43
N LYS A 33 13.70 -32.39 3.41
CA LYS A 33 12.56 -31.48 3.48
C LYS A 33 12.98 -30.19 2.79
N PRO A 34 12.31 -29.75 1.71
CA PRO A 34 12.55 -28.41 1.21
C PRO A 34 12.28 -27.43 2.35
N GLY A 35 13.11 -26.40 2.50
CA GLY A 35 12.86 -25.38 3.52
C GLY A 35 11.50 -24.73 3.31
N ASP A 36 10.82 -24.41 4.42
CA ASP A 36 9.48 -23.85 4.44
C ASP A 36 9.50 -22.56 5.24
N CYS A 37 8.70 -21.57 4.83
CA CYS A 37 8.61 -20.26 5.45
C CYS A 37 7.77 -20.27 6.75
N SER A 38 7.69 -21.41 7.42
CA SER A 38 6.95 -21.59 8.66
C SER A 38 7.53 -22.70 9.56
N ASP A 39 8.77 -23.11 9.30
CA ASP A 39 9.43 -24.21 10.01
C ASP A 39 10.30 -23.74 11.18
N GLY A 40 10.40 -22.43 11.40
CA GLY A 40 11.15 -21.81 12.49
C GLY A 40 12.67 -21.87 12.29
N LYS A 41 13.15 -22.15 11.08
CA LYS A 41 14.58 -22.25 10.76
C LYS A 41 14.94 -21.33 9.60
N GLN A 42 15.99 -20.54 9.80
CA GLN A 42 16.53 -19.71 8.72
C GLN A 42 17.21 -20.58 7.64
N ASN A 43 16.52 -20.81 6.53
CA ASN A 43 17.00 -21.57 5.38
C ASN A 43 16.62 -20.86 4.05
N ASN A 44 16.82 -21.48 2.88
CA ASN A 44 16.31 -20.99 1.58
C ASN A 44 16.45 -19.47 1.27
N ALA A 45 17.61 -18.88 1.59
CA ALA A 45 17.90 -17.45 1.40
C ALA A 45 17.02 -16.48 2.21
N GLU A 46 16.39 -16.95 3.29
CA GLU A 46 15.74 -16.13 4.30
C GLU A 46 16.73 -15.17 5.00
N THR A 47 16.32 -13.92 5.18
CA THR A 47 17.13 -12.90 5.88
C THR A 47 16.88 -12.91 7.39
N ALA A 48 15.71 -13.40 7.80
CA ALA A 48 15.35 -13.70 9.19
C ALA A 48 14.49 -14.98 9.21
N VAL A 49 14.36 -15.63 10.37
CA VAL A 49 13.59 -16.89 10.50
C VAL A 49 12.18 -16.73 9.90
N ASP A 50 11.85 -17.57 8.91
CA ASP A 50 10.57 -17.59 8.20
C ASP A 50 10.24 -16.28 7.44
N LYS A 51 11.25 -15.46 7.12
CA LYS A 51 11.11 -14.15 6.46
C LYS A 51 12.19 -13.88 5.40
N GLY A 52 11.81 -13.14 4.36
CA GLY A 52 12.71 -12.79 3.26
C GLY A 52 12.85 -13.93 2.25
N GLY A 53 13.86 -13.88 1.38
CA GLY A 53 13.97 -14.83 0.27
C GLY A 53 12.68 -14.90 -0.56
N ASP A 54 12.20 -16.12 -0.82
CA ASP A 54 10.93 -16.37 -1.53
C ASP A 54 9.69 -16.37 -0.62
N CYS A 55 9.85 -16.10 0.67
CA CYS A 55 8.74 -16.08 1.63
C CYS A 55 7.76 -14.93 1.37
N ARG A 56 6.51 -15.15 1.81
CA ARG A 56 5.46 -14.14 1.78
C ARG A 56 5.78 -13.02 2.76
N LEU A 57 6.20 -13.36 3.98
CA LEU A 57 6.60 -12.38 4.98
C LEU A 57 7.98 -11.83 4.63
N LEU A 58 8.11 -10.52 4.68
CA LEU A 58 9.36 -9.83 4.42
C LEU A 58 9.99 -9.39 5.73
N ASP A 59 11.31 -9.41 5.76
CA ASP A 59 12.08 -8.88 6.88
C ASP A 59 12.11 -7.36 6.80
N GLU A 60 11.56 -6.71 7.82
CA GLU A 60 11.41 -5.25 7.88
C GLU A 60 12.76 -4.52 7.83
N ARG A 61 13.84 -5.17 8.27
CA ARG A 61 15.20 -4.61 8.30
C ARG A 61 15.84 -4.50 6.92
N SER A 62 15.34 -5.28 5.97
CA SER A 62 15.84 -5.29 4.59
C SER A 62 15.12 -4.28 3.69
N LEU A 63 14.05 -3.64 4.20
CA LEU A 63 13.21 -2.72 3.45
C LEU A 63 13.62 -1.26 3.67
N LEU A 64 13.37 -0.45 2.65
CA LEU A 64 13.50 1.00 2.77
C LEU A 64 12.34 1.54 3.64
N PRO A 65 12.58 2.54 4.50
CA PRO A 65 11.55 3.04 5.40
C PRO A 65 10.43 3.75 4.61
N VAL A 66 9.19 3.49 5.02
CA VAL A 66 8.03 4.25 4.56
C VAL A 66 8.05 5.64 5.17
N THR A 67 7.65 6.64 4.38
CA THR A 67 7.61 8.03 4.81
C THR A 67 6.21 8.61 4.66
N VAL A 68 5.75 9.33 5.69
CA VAL A 68 4.58 10.20 5.58
C VAL A 68 5.05 11.49 4.91
N VAL A 69 4.79 11.62 3.60
CA VAL A 69 5.28 12.74 2.78
C VAL A 69 4.72 14.06 3.30
N TRP A 70 3.43 14.07 3.64
CA TRP A 70 2.76 15.20 4.27
C TRP A 70 1.45 14.76 4.91
N THR A 71 0.94 15.60 5.80
CA THR A 71 -0.40 15.47 6.38
C THR A 71 -1.04 16.85 6.45
N ARG A 72 -2.30 16.97 6.04
CA ARG A 72 -3.06 18.24 6.05
C ARG A 72 -4.48 18.00 6.51
N THR A 73 -5.02 18.97 7.24
CA THR A 73 -6.45 19.09 7.52
C THR A 73 -7.06 20.11 6.57
N MET A 74 -8.29 19.86 6.15
CA MET A 74 -9.00 20.66 5.16
C MET A 74 -10.41 20.94 5.70
N PRO A 75 -10.86 22.20 5.71
CA PRO A 75 -12.19 22.52 6.22
C PRO A 75 -13.27 21.97 5.28
N VAL A 76 -14.24 21.26 5.85
CA VAL A 76 -15.50 20.91 5.16
C VAL A 76 -16.57 21.93 5.56
N ARG A 77 -16.67 22.21 6.86
CA ARG A 77 -17.52 23.26 7.43
C ARG A 77 -16.73 23.95 8.53
N VAL A 78 -16.51 25.26 8.38
CA VAL A 78 -15.77 26.03 9.38
C VAL A 78 -16.66 26.22 10.62
N PRO A 79 -16.16 25.93 11.84
CA PRO A 79 -16.93 26.10 13.06
C PRO A 79 -17.27 27.57 13.31
N GLY A 80 -18.51 27.78 13.78
CA GLY A 80 -19.09 29.08 14.11
C GLY A 80 -20.10 28.89 15.23
N GLN A 81 -21.38 29.23 14.99
CA GLN A 81 -22.45 28.87 15.92
C GLN A 81 -22.74 27.36 15.92
N GLU A 82 -22.47 26.68 14.81
CA GLU A 82 -22.58 25.23 14.67
C GLU A 82 -21.21 24.54 14.79
N GLN A 83 -21.26 23.21 14.99
CA GLN A 83 -20.05 22.37 15.04
C GLN A 83 -19.38 22.32 13.66
N GLY A 84 -18.06 22.48 13.67
CA GLY A 84 -17.18 22.37 12.52
C GLY A 84 -16.91 20.92 12.15
N SER A 85 -16.64 20.72 10.87
CA SER A 85 -16.24 19.43 10.31
C SER A 85 -15.04 19.65 9.42
N TYR A 86 -14.04 18.80 9.55
CA TYR A 86 -12.83 18.82 8.75
C TYR A 86 -12.61 17.47 8.11
N SER A 87 -11.84 17.46 7.03
CA SER A 87 -11.23 16.24 6.49
C SER A 87 -9.74 16.26 6.80
N ALA A 88 -9.12 15.09 6.78
CA ALA A 88 -7.68 14.94 6.88
C ALA A 88 -7.17 14.05 5.74
N VAL A 89 -6.02 14.43 5.18
CA VAL A 89 -5.34 13.67 4.13
C VAL A 89 -3.89 13.50 4.50
N ALA A 90 -3.38 12.28 4.33
CA ALA A 90 -1.95 11.98 4.43
C ALA A 90 -1.50 11.19 3.20
N TYR A 91 -0.30 11.51 2.70
CA TYR A 91 0.34 10.74 1.64
C TYR A 91 1.44 9.89 2.25
N ILE A 92 1.34 8.58 2.07
CA ILE A 92 2.30 7.59 2.59
C ILE A 92 3.07 7.06 1.40
N GLU A 93 4.35 7.40 1.30
CA GLU A 93 5.22 6.91 0.24
C GLU A 93 5.92 5.63 0.67
N ASN A 94 5.73 4.58 -0.14
CA ASN A 94 6.43 3.33 0.02
C ASN A 94 7.34 3.07 -1.19
N PRO A 95 8.67 3.22 -1.04
CA PRO A 95 9.61 3.00 -2.12
C PRO A 95 9.79 1.52 -2.50
N ASN A 96 9.26 0.58 -1.71
CA ASN A 96 9.48 -0.86 -1.91
C ASN A 96 8.44 -1.46 -2.88
N VAL A 97 8.85 -1.73 -4.12
CA VAL A 97 7.97 -2.15 -5.24
C VAL A 97 7.19 -3.45 -4.99
N ASN A 98 7.74 -4.39 -4.24
CA ASN A 98 7.11 -5.70 -3.99
C ASN A 98 6.79 -5.93 -2.50
N ALA A 99 6.83 -4.88 -1.69
CA ALA A 99 6.55 -4.97 -0.26
C ALA A 99 5.37 -4.05 0.06
N GLY A 100 4.31 -4.59 0.65
CA GLY A 100 3.17 -3.80 1.09
C GLY A 100 2.63 -4.30 2.42
N VAL A 101 1.63 -3.60 2.92
CA VAL A 101 0.99 -3.89 4.21
C VAL A 101 -0.51 -4.03 4.00
N MET A 102 -1.04 -5.20 4.37
CA MET A 102 -2.47 -5.54 4.25
C MET A 102 -3.34 -4.87 5.31
N GLN A 103 -2.78 -4.46 6.44
CA GLN A 103 -3.51 -3.79 7.49
C GLN A 103 -2.55 -2.87 8.26
N ALA A 104 -2.75 -1.57 8.10
CA ALA A 104 -1.97 -0.52 8.73
C ALA A 104 -2.92 0.33 9.58
N PRO A 105 -3.09 -0.01 10.88
CA PRO A 105 -3.90 0.81 11.77
C PRO A 105 -3.19 2.16 11.99
N TYR A 106 -3.96 3.23 11.92
CA TYR A 106 -3.45 4.60 12.01
C TYR A 106 -4.33 5.49 12.87
N ARG A 107 -3.80 6.66 13.17
CA ARG A 107 -4.51 7.72 13.87
C ARG A 107 -4.18 9.08 13.26
N PHE A 108 -5.22 9.86 12.99
CA PHE A 108 -5.12 11.29 12.72
C PHE A 108 -5.34 12.08 14.00
N LYS A 109 -4.47 13.05 14.27
CA LYS A 109 -4.61 14.03 15.34
C LYS A 109 -4.70 15.43 14.75
N LEU A 110 -5.81 16.12 14.99
CA LEU A 110 -6.04 17.48 14.52
C LEU A 110 -5.75 18.45 15.67
N TYR A 111 -4.97 19.49 15.37
CA TYR A 111 -4.59 20.53 16.34
C TYR A 111 -5.04 21.89 15.85
N ASP A 112 -5.38 22.78 16.77
CA ASP A 112 -5.63 24.19 16.48
C ASP A 112 -4.33 25.00 16.35
N SER A 113 -4.46 26.32 16.17
CA SER A 113 -3.32 27.24 16.06
C SER A 113 -2.47 27.35 17.33
N GLU A 114 -3.02 26.96 18.49
CA GLU A 114 -2.35 26.97 19.80
C GLU A 114 -1.72 25.61 20.13
N ASN A 115 -1.74 24.66 19.17
CA ASN A 115 -1.30 23.26 19.31
C ASN A 115 -2.12 22.46 20.34
N VAL A 116 -3.37 22.85 20.60
CA VAL A 116 -4.26 22.04 21.43
C VAL A 116 -4.93 20.99 20.55
N LEU A 117 -4.96 19.74 21.04
CA LEU A 117 -5.66 18.65 20.36
C LEU A 117 -7.16 18.97 20.27
N VAL A 118 -7.70 18.95 19.06
CA VAL A 118 -9.10 19.27 18.75
C VAL A 118 -9.91 18.01 18.52
N ALA A 119 -9.38 17.09 17.72
CA ALA A 119 -10.04 15.85 17.38
C ALA A 119 -9.00 14.77 17.10
N GLU A 120 -9.41 13.53 17.32
CA GLU A 120 -8.62 12.34 17.03
C GLU A 120 -9.50 11.30 16.36
N VAL A 121 -9.01 10.70 15.29
CA VAL A 121 -9.72 9.65 14.55
C VAL A 121 -8.76 8.50 14.30
N GLU A 122 -9.20 7.30 14.63
CA GLU A 122 -8.49 6.07 14.34
C GLU A 122 -9.14 5.35 13.17
N GLY A 123 -8.30 4.71 12.36
CA GLY A 123 -8.73 3.95 11.20
C GLY A 123 -7.74 2.85 10.85
N SER A 124 -8.00 2.18 9.74
CA SER A 124 -7.08 1.20 9.17
C SER A 124 -7.03 1.38 7.67
N THR A 125 -5.82 1.39 7.13
CA THR A 125 -5.56 1.48 5.70
C THR A 125 -4.64 0.34 5.25
N TYR A 126 -4.22 0.39 4.00
CA TYR A 126 -3.18 -0.44 3.42
C TYR A 126 -1.95 0.43 3.15
N VAL A 127 -0.78 -0.20 3.01
CA VAL A 127 0.38 0.47 2.41
C VAL A 127 0.63 -0.22 1.07
N MET A 128 0.38 0.49 -0.02
CA MET A 128 0.53 -0.04 -1.36
C MET A 128 2.02 -0.21 -1.70
N PRO A 129 2.41 -1.28 -2.44
CA PRO A 129 3.78 -1.49 -2.87
C PRO A 129 4.25 -0.47 -3.90
N GLY A 130 5.46 0.08 -3.71
CA GLY A 130 6.16 0.88 -4.74
C GLY A 130 5.52 2.21 -5.13
N THR A 131 4.55 2.70 -4.37
CA THR A 131 3.76 3.87 -4.75
C THR A 131 3.34 4.68 -3.52
N VAL A 132 2.66 5.81 -3.77
CA VAL A 132 2.06 6.64 -2.75
C VAL A 132 0.67 6.13 -2.42
N THR A 133 0.40 5.86 -1.15
CA THR A 133 -0.93 5.56 -0.64
C THR A 133 -1.54 6.80 0.00
N PRO A 134 -2.56 7.42 -0.61
CA PRO A 134 -3.30 8.48 0.05
C PRO A 134 -4.25 7.87 1.10
N VAL A 135 -4.26 8.45 2.29
CA VAL A 135 -5.22 8.13 3.35
C VAL A 135 -6.11 9.34 3.53
N PHE A 136 -7.41 9.15 3.40
CA PHE A 136 -8.41 10.20 3.52
C PHE A 136 -9.40 9.85 4.63
N GLU A 137 -9.60 10.78 5.56
CA GLU A 137 -10.67 10.74 6.54
C GLU A 137 -11.55 11.97 6.37
N GLY A 138 -12.83 11.75 6.13
CA GLY A 138 -13.81 12.81 5.92
C GLY A 138 -14.72 12.98 7.14
N GLY A 139 -15.27 14.19 7.32
CA GLY A 139 -16.35 14.37 8.30
C GLY A 139 -15.89 14.36 9.77
N ILE A 140 -14.61 14.65 10.04
CA ILE A 140 -14.05 14.69 11.38
C ILE A 140 -14.69 15.86 12.14
N ASN A 141 -15.45 15.55 13.19
CA ASN A 141 -16.09 16.56 14.02
C ASN A 141 -15.03 17.25 14.90
N THR A 142 -14.88 18.56 14.72
CA THR A 142 -13.92 19.39 15.50
C THR A 142 -14.60 20.25 16.56
N GLY A 143 -15.90 20.02 16.82
CA GLY A 143 -16.71 20.81 17.72
C GLY A 143 -16.69 22.28 17.33
N HIS A 144 -16.40 23.17 18.27
CA HIS A 144 -16.35 24.62 18.01
C HIS A 144 -14.94 25.15 17.76
N ARG A 145 -13.93 24.27 17.64
CA ARG A 145 -12.53 24.66 17.42
C ARG A 145 -12.13 24.46 15.96
N LYS A 146 -11.37 25.43 15.42
CA LYS A 146 -10.79 25.35 14.09
C LYS A 146 -9.53 24.49 14.14
N ALA A 147 -9.48 23.43 13.33
CA ALA A 147 -8.25 22.69 13.12
C ALA A 147 -7.33 23.45 12.15
N ALA A 148 -6.07 23.62 12.52
CA ALA A 148 -5.04 24.27 11.72
C ALA A 148 -3.99 23.29 11.20
N ARG A 149 -3.76 22.18 11.92
CA ARG A 149 -2.75 21.16 11.60
C ARG A 149 -3.33 19.77 11.79
N ALA A 150 -2.82 18.82 11.01
CA ALA A 150 -3.07 17.40 11.22
C ALA A 150 -1.75 16.64 11.27
N TYR A 151 -1.71 15.62 12.12
CA TYR A 151 -0.62 14.68 12.23
C TYR A 151 -1.15 13.27 11.98
N PHE A 152 -0.37 12.47 11.27
CA PHE A 152 -0.69 11.08 10.97
C PHE A 152 0.39 10.19 11.56
N GLU A 153 -0.02 9.13 12.24
CA GLU A 153 0.88 8.11 12.76
C GLU A 153 0.26 6.72 12.64
N PHE A 154 1.12 5.71 12.45
CA PHE A 154 0.71 4.32 12.60
C PHE A 154 0.65 3.96 14.08
N THR A 155 -0.40 3.25 14.49
CA THR A 155 -0.63 2.90 15.90
C THR A 155 -0.11 1.51 16.26
N ALA A 156 0.32 0.72 15.28
CA ALA A 156 0.92 -0.60 15.49
C ALA A 156 2.09 -0.85 14.52
N PRO A 157 3.00 -1.79 14.84
CA PRO A 157 4.02 -2.25 13.91
C PRO A 157 3.41 -2.81 12.63
N LEU A 158 4.00 -2.45 11.49
CA LEU A 158 3.53 -2.88 10.18
C LEU A 158 4.07 -4.28 9.85
N VAL A 159 3.20 -5.18 9.41
CA VAL A 159 3.58 -6.50 8.91
C VAL A 159 3.77 -6.42 7.40
N TRP A 160 5.01 -6.62 6.98
CA TRP A 160 5.40 -6.51 5.59
C TRP A 160 5.24 -7.82 4.85
N GLU A 161 4.54 -7.75 3.73
CA GLU A 161 4.26 -8.91 2.88
C GLU A 161 4.66 -8.64 1.44
N ARG A 162 4.95 -9.72 0.72
CA ARG A 162 5.18 -9.71 -0.72
C ARG A 162 3.86 -9.51 -1.46
N LEU A 163 3.57 -8.26 -1.80
CA LEU A 163 2.32 -7.83 -2.40
C LEU A 163 2.56 -7.10 -3.72
N TYR A 164 1.49 -6.98 -4.51
CA TYR A 164 1.43 -6.25 -5.77
C TYR A 164 0.37 -5.14 -5.69
N ASP A 165 0.65 -4.03 -6.34
CA ASP A 165 -0.28 -2.93 -6.46
C ASP A 165 -1.43 -3.31 -7.41
N ALA A 166 -2.63 -3.48 -6.86
CA ALA A 166 -3.83 -3.79 -7.63
C ALA A 166 -4.29 -2.61 -8.51
N THR A 167 -3.80 -1.40 -8.21
CA THR A 167 -4.22 -0.15 -8.82
C THR A 167 -3.32 0.29 -9.97
N GLU A 168 -2.16 -0.35 -10.16
CA GLU A 168 -1.21 -0.05 -11.25
C GLU A 168 -1.87 0.03 -12.64
N PRO A 169 -2.84 -0.83 -13.01
CA PRO A 169 -3.51 -0.73 -14.30
C PRO A 169 -4.54 0.41 -14.42
N ILE A 170 -4.85 1.11 -13.33
CA ILE A 170 -5.86 2.17 -13.30
C ILE A 170 -5.22 3.48 -13.76
N THR A 171 -5.90 4.17 -14.68
CA THR A 171 -5.46 5.49 -15.16
C THR A 171 -6.57 6.52 -15.01
N VAL A 172 -6.18 7.79 -14.82
CA VAL A 172 -7.12 8.91 -14.70
C VAL A 172 -6.86 9.91 -15.84
N PRO A 173 -7.33 9.62 -17.08
CA PRO A 173 -7.01 10.42 -18.26
C PRO A 173 -7.51 11.86 -18.22
N THR A 174 -8.61 12.14 -17.52
CA THR A 174 -9.24 13.47 -17.52
C THR A 174 -9.56 13.89 -16.11
N LYS A 175 -9.26 15.15 -15.79
CA LYS A 175 -9.51 15.82 -14.52
C LYS A 175 -9.92 17.25 -14.83
N ASP A 176 -11.16 17.61 -14.51
CA ASP A 176 -11.70 18.94 -14.79
C ASP A 176 -12.40 19.51 -13.56
N VAL A 177 -11.97 20.71 -13.14
CA VAL A 177 -12.54 21.41 -12.00
C VAL A 177 -13.52 22.45 -12.51
N VAL A 178 -14.77 22.35 -12.04
CA VAL A 178 -15.83 23.30 -12.34
C VAL A 178 -16.27 24.01 -11.06
N ASN A 179 -16.81 25.22 -11.20
CA ASN A 179 -17.38 26.01 -10.10
C ASN A 179 -16.45 26.25 -8.91
N ALA A 180 -15.13 26.37 -9.15
CA ALA A 180 -14.11 26.50 -8.11
C ALA A 180 -14.34 27.66 -7.11
N THR A 181 -15.09 28.70 -7.50
CA THR A 181 -15.34 29.89 -6.68
C THR A 181 -16.70 29.87 -5.96
N THR A 182 -17.53 28.86 -6.19
CA THR A 182 -18.87 28.75 -5.58
C THR A 182 -19.04 27.39 -4.90
N GLU A 183 -19.30 26.35 -5.69
CA GLU A 183 -19.50 24.97 -5.24
C GLU A 183 -18.54 24.06 -6.03
N PRO A 184 -17.28 23.93 -5.58
CA PRO A 184 -16.26 23.26 -6.37
C PRO A 184 -16.61 21.80 -6.61
N ARG A 185 -16.38 21.38 -7.84
CA ARG A 185 -16.58 20.00 -8.26
C ARG A 185 -15.45 19.58 -9.19
N LEU A 186 -14.88 18.40 -8.93
CA LEU A 186 -13.92 17.76 -9.81
C LEU A 186 -14.62 16.61 -10.52
N ASN A 187 -14.72 16.71 -11.85
CA ASN A 187 -15.11 15.61 -12.71
C ASN A 187 -13.84 14.91 -13.19
N ALA A 188 -13.72 13.61 -12.95
CA ALA A 188 -12.63 12.83 -13.46
C ALA A 188 -13.12 11.57 -14.16
N VAL A 189 -12.39 11.15 -15.19
CA VAL A 189 -12.65 9.87 -15.86
C VAL A 189 -11.59 8.89 -15.37
N VAL A 190 -12.01 7.76 -14.83
CA VAL A 190 -11.13 6.66 -14.41
C VAL A 190 -11.25 5.52 -15.41
N LYS A 191 -10.14 4.86 -15.72
CA LYS A 191 -10.08 3.73 -16.65
C LYS A 191 -9.41 2.53 -15.98
N ASN A 192 -10.07 1.37 -16.03
CA ASN A 192 -9.43 0.10 -15.67
C ASN A 192 -8.72 -0.46 -16.91
N GLY A 193 -7.38 -0.43 -16.90
CA GLY A 193 -6.55 -1.00 -17.96
C GLY A 193 -6.28 -2.50 -17.81
N SER A 194 -6.78 -3.15 -16.74
CA SER A 194 -6.54 -4.56 -16.49
C SER A 194 -7.49 -5.47 -17.27
N VAL A 195 -7.18 -6.77 -17.27
CA VAL A 195 -8.02 -7.85 -17.84
C VAL A 195 -9.09 -8.36 -16.88
N ALA A 196 -9.11 -7.85 -15.65
CA ALA A 196 -10.02 -8.25 -14.59
C ALA A 196 -10.94 -7.08 -14.18
N ASP A 197 -12.12 -7.41 -13.67
CA ASP A 197 -13.01 -6.40 -13.12
C ASP A 197 -12.52 -6.01 -11.73
N LEU A 198 -12.51 -4.71 -11.43
CA LEU A 198 -12.09 -4.17 -10.14
C LEU A 198 -13.32 -3.86 -9.28
N ARG A 199 -13.19 -4.05 -7.97
CA ARG A 199 -14.28 -3.86 -6.99
C ARG A 199 -13.80 -3.03 -5.82
N ASN A 200 -14.71 -2.24 -5.26
CA ASN A 200 -14.49 -1.44 -4.05
C ASN A 200 -13.21 -0.60 -4.16
N THR A 201 -13.08 0.10 -5.28
CA THR A 201 -11.94 0.97 -5.54
C THR A 201 -12.24 2.35 -5.01
N GLN A 202 -11.52 2.76 -3.97
CA GLN A 202 -11.57 4.12 -3.49
C GLN A 202 -10.68 4.99 -4.38
N PHE A 203 -11.12 6.21 -4.66
CA PHE A 203 -10.31 7.24 -5.29
C PHE A 203 -10.21 8.42 -4.33
N VAL A 204 -9.00 8.91 -4.10
CA VAL A 204 -8.74 10.09 -3.29
C VAL A 204 -8.27 11.20 -4.22
N ALA A 205 -9.03 12.29 -4.26
CA ALA A 205 -8.68 13.51 -4.96
C ALA A 205 -8.02 14.50 -4.00
N THR A 206 -6.88 15.05 -4.40
CA THR A 206 -6.19 16.14 -3.70
C THR A 206 -5.89 17.27 -4.67
N ILE A 207 -6.31 18.48 -4.31
CA ILE A 207 -6.08 19.71 -5.06
C ILE A 207 -4.94 20.48 -4.40
N PHE A 208 -3.97 20.87 -5.22
CA PHE A 208 -2.82 21.66 -4.83
C PHE A 208 -2.90 23.04 -5.48
N ASP A 209 -2.37 24.05 -4.79
CA ASP A 209 -2.17 25.39 -5.37
C ASP A 209 -1.00 25.39 -6.38
N THR A 210 -0.73 26.54 -6.98
CA THR A 210 0.39 26.73 -7.93
C THR A 210 1.78 26.62 -7.28
N ALA A 211 1.86 26.69 -5.94
CA ALA A 211 3.09 26.49 -5.17
C ALA A 211 3.28 25.04 -4.69
N GLY A 212 2.31 24.16 -4.94
CA GLY A 212 2.35 22.74 -4.55
C GLY A 212 1.82 22.45 -3.15
N ASN A 213 1.09 23.36 -2.51
CA ASN A 213 0.44 23.11 -1.22
C ASN A 213 -0.94 22.47 -1.42
N ALA A 214 -1.18 21.32 -0.80
CA ALA A 214 -2.50 20.70 -0.76
C ALA A 214 -3.46 21.55 0.09
N PHE A 215 -4.61 21.92 -0.46
CA PHE A 215 -5.60 22.74 0.23
C PHE A 215 -7.03 22.17 0.21
N ALA A 216 -7.34 21.25 -0.71
CA ALA A 216 -8.64 20.59 -0.77
C ALA A 216 -8.48 19.10 -1.07
N GLY A 217 -9.36 18.29 -0.51
CA GLY A 217 -9.28 16.84 -0.57
C GLY A 217 -10.67 16.24 -0.42
N SER A 218 -10.92 15.18 -1.17
CA SER A 218 -12.20 14.48 -1.18
C SER A 218 -11.97 13.04 -1.63
N ALA A 219 -12.85 12.12 -1.24
CA ALA A 219 -12.76 10.73 -1.65
C ALA A 219 -14.11 10.24 -2.14
N THR A 220 -14.09 9.30 -3.07
CA THR A 220 -15.26 8.60 -3.58
C THR A 220 -14.92 7.13 -3.79
N GLU A 221 -15.92 6.27 -3.79
CA GLU A 221 -15.73 4.83 -3.97
C GLU A 221 -16.51 4.34 -5.18
N VAL A 222 -15.82 3.60 -6.05
CA VAL A 222 -16.42 2.89 -7.17
C VAL A 222 -16.55 1.43 -6.80
N GLN A 223 -17.80 0.98 -6.63
CA GLN A 223 -18.11 -0.39 -6.23
C GLN A 223 -17.71 -1.41 -7.30
N PHE A 224 -17.81 -1.05 -8.59
CA PHE A 224 -17.50 -1.95 -9.69
C PHE A 224 -16.97 -1.16 -10.89
N LEU A 225 -15.75 -1.49 -11.33
CA LEU A 225 -15.10 -0.92 -12.50
C LEU A 225 -14.69 -2.05 -13.46
N GLU A 226 -15.47 -2.22 -14.52
CA GLU A 226 -15.30 -3.28 -15.52
C GLU A 226 -13.93 -3.24 -16.20
N ARG A 227 -13.41 -4.42 -16.56
CA ARG A 227 -12.16 -4.57 -17.32
C ARG A 227 -12.17 -3.74 -18.60
N GLY A 228 -11.09 -3.00 -18.85
CA GLY A 228 -10.95 -2.18 -20.06
C GLY A 228 -11.89 -0.97 -20.17
N LYS A 229 -12.81 -0.75 -19.22
CA LYS A 229 -13.83 0.30 -19.30
C LYS A 229 -13.41 1.58 -18.58
N GLN A 230 -14.10 2.66 -18.95
CA GLN A 230 -14.02 3.96 -18.31
C GLN A 230 -15.28 4.22 -17.51
N GLN A 231 -15.13 4.99 -16.44
CA GLN A 231 -16.24 5.46 -15.62
C GLN A 231 -15.97 6.89 -15.14
N ASP A 232 -17.02 7.69 -15.07
CA ASP A 232 -16.96 9.02 -14.51
C ASP A 232 -17.06 8.95 -12.98
N VAL A 233 -16.15 9.67 -12.32
CA VAL A 233 -16.16 9.87 -10.88
C VAL A 233 -16.20 11.36 -10.57
N VAL A 234 -16.87 11.70 -9.48
CA VAL A 234 -17.14 13.07 -9.09
C VAL A 234 -16.71 13.27 -7.66
N PHE A 235 -16.04 14.39 -7.41
CA PHE A 235 -15.69 14.86 -6.08
C PHE A 235 -16.27 16.24 -5.88
N THR A 236 -16.81 16.50 -4.70
CA THR A 236 -17.44 17.77 -4.35
C THR A 236 -16.86 18.33 -3.07
N TRP A 237 -16.89 19.65 -2.98
CA TRP A 237 -16.56 20.41 -1.78
C TRP A 237 -17.69 21.38 -1.48
N SER A 238 -18.03 21.53 -0.19
CA SER A 238 -19.09 22.42 0.27
C SER A 238 -18.66 23.89 0.29
N GLU A 239 -17.36 24.15 0.40
CA GLU A 239 -16.80 25.50 0.46
C GLU A 239 -16.03 25.80 -0.84
N PRO A 240 -16.05 27.06 -1.31
CA PRO A 240 -15.28 27.49 -2.47
C PRO A 240 -13.77 27.33 -2.23
N PHE A 241 -13.01 27.13 -3.31
CA PHE A 241 -11.58 26.97 -3.22
C PHE A 241 -10.91 28.29 -2.80
N PRO A 242 -10.10 28.28 -1.72
CA PRO A 242 -9.41 29.48 -1.25
C PRO A 242 -8.26 29.91 -2.18
N TYR A 243 -7.78 29.01 -3.04
CA TYR A 243 -6.66 29.21 -3.95
C TYR A 243 -6.98 28.67 -5.34
N LEU A 244 -6.26 29.17 -6.35
CA LEU A 244 -6.35 28.65 -7.72
C LEU A 244 -5.76 27.23 -7.78
N PRO A 245 -6.46 26.24 -8.34
CA PRO A 245 -5.91 24.90 -8.58
C PRO A 245 -4.71 24.93 -9.52
N GLY A 246 -3.57 24.38 -9.08
CA GLY A 246 -2.34 24.21 -9.86
C GLY A 246 -2.09 22.77 -10.29
N ARG A 247 -2.11 21.83 -9.33
CA ARG A 247 -1.98 20.38 -9.58
C ARG A 247 -3.17 19.64 -8.99
N ILE A 248 -3.63 18.60 -9.68
CA ILE A 248 -4.75 17.75 -9.25
C ILE A 248 -4.27 16.30 -9.26
N ASP A 249 -4.23 15.71 -8.08
CA ASP A 249 -3.98 14.28 -7.93
C ASP A 249 -5.31 13.58 -7.74
N VAL A 250 -5.50 12.46 -8.44
CA VAL A 250 -6.60 11.52 -8.22
C VAL A 250 -5.95 10.17 -8.19
N LEU A 251 -5.83 9.61 -6.99
CA LEU A 251 -5.07 8.40 -6.73
C LEU A 251 -6.02 7.28 -6.31
N PRO A 252 -6.00 6.13 -6.99
CA PRO A 252 -6.76 4.97 -6.56
C PRO A 252 -6.16 4.36 -5.29
N VAL A 253 -7.01 3.78 -4.47
CA VAL A 253 -6.63 2.99 -3.30
C VAL A 253 -7.45 1.72 -3.33
N MET A 254 -6.74 0.59 -3.29
CA MET A 254 -7.34 -0.73 -3.19
C MET A 254 -6.54 -1.60 -2.26
N LYS A 255 -7.18 -2.64 -1.76
CA LYS A 255 -6.47 -3.72 -1.08
C LYS A 255 -5.42 -4.31 -2.04
N PRO A 256 -4.13 -4.29 -1.67
CA PRO A 256 -3.08 -4.88 -2.49
C PRO A 256 -3.29 -6.40 -2.62
N LEU A 257 -2.74 -7.01 -3.67
CA LEU A 257 -2.94 -8.43 -3.97
C LEU A 257 -1.70 -9.25 -3.62
N LEU A 258 -1.94 -10.51 -3.26
CA LEU A 258 -0.86 -11.49 -3.11
C LEU A 258 -0.35 -11.93 -4.47
N LYS A 259 0.95 -12.24 -4.56
CA LYS A 259 1.47 -12.95 -5.73
C LYS A 259 0.69 -14.26 -5.89
N PRO A 260 0.16 -14.58 -7.07
CA PRO A 260 -0.21 -15.97 -7.35
C PRO A 260 1.05 -16.84 -7.21
N ARG A 261 0.95 -17.91 -6.41
CA ARG A 261 1.99 -18.94 -6.28
C ARG A 261 2.12 -19.74 -7.57
#